data_AF-A0A3C0SIE9-F1
#
_entry.id   AF-A0A3C0SIE9-F1
#
_cell.length_a   1.000
_cell.length_b   1.000
_cell.length_c   1.000
_cell.angle_alpha   90.00
_cell.angle_beta   90.00
_cell.angle_gamma   90.00
#
_symmetry.space_group_name_H-M   'P 1'
#
loop_
_entity.id
_entity.type
_entity.pdbx_description
1 polymer ?
#
loop_
_entity_poly.entity_id
_entity_poly.type
_entity_poly.pdbx_seq_one_letter_code
_entity_poly.pdbx_strand_id
1 'polypeptide(L)'
;MEDNTEQVWRKILEIAEENLPKGAADIWLKTCLPVSLVDKVLTLDVPNVFVREQIQSRFIERLTALTSQRGLADRIVLEVGGAKKDEIKRAERISRESERPKNGLNPDYQFDSFVVGKSNRLAHAASLAVAESPGVAYNPLFFWGGVGLGKTHLLHAI
;
A
#
# COMPACT_ATOMS: atom_id res chain seq x y z
N MET A 1 6.48 24.24 -15.51
CA MET A 1 7.81 23.61 -15.33
C MET A 1 7.72 22.13 -14.97
N GLU A 2 6.56 21.62 -14.52
CA GLU A 2 6.32 20.20 -14.20
C GLU A 2 6.40 19.27 -15.43
N ASP A 3 5.95 19.73 -16.60
CA ASP A 3 5.80 18.92 -17.82
C ASP A 3 7.12 18.29 -18.34
N ASN A 4 8.24 19.00 -18.24
CA ASN A 4 9.55 18.47 -18.66
C ASN A 4 10.05 17.34 -17.75
N THR A 5 9.71 17.41 -16.46
CA THR A 5 10.17 16.44 -15.46
C THR A 5 9.41 15.12 -15.60
N GLU A 6 8.10 15.18 -15.82
CA GLU A 6 7.29 13.99 -16.12
C GLU A 6 7.69 13.33 -17.45
N GLN A 7 7.97 14.12 -18.49
CA GLN A 7 8.40 13.59 -19.79
C GLN A 7 9.75 12.86 -19.69
N VAL A 8 10.70 13.41 -18.93
CA VAL A 8 11.97 12.73 -18.65
C VAL A 8 11.73 11.44 -17.88
N TRP A 9 10.86 11.45 -16.86
CA TRP A 9 10.55 10.27 -16.07
C TRP A 9 9.89 9.15 -16.89
N ARG A 10 8.95 9.48 -17.78
CA ARG A 10 8.32 8.49 -18.68
C ARG A 10 9.35 7.76 -19.54
N LYS A 11 10.32 8.50 -20.10
CA LYS A 11 11.42 7.91 -20.87
C LYS A 11 12.28 6.99 -20.00
N ILE A 12 12.51 7.35 -18.74
CA ILE A 12 13.26 6.52 -17.80
C ILE A 12 12.51 5.23 -17.47
N LEU A 13 11.18 5.29 -17.31
CA LEU A 13 10.34 4.12 -17.09
C LEU A 13 10.38 3.15 -18.28
N GLU A 14 10.28 3.65 -19.51
CA GLU A 14 10.38 2.82 -20.73
C GLU A 14 11.74 2.10 -20.79
N ILE A 15 12.83 2.82 -20.55
CA ILE A 15 14.19 2.25 -20.54
C ILE A 15 14.34 1.21 -19.41
N ALA A 16 13.75 1.50 -18.24
CA ALA A 16 13.79 0.61 -17.10
C ALA A 16 12.98 -0.67 -17.35
N GLU A 17 11.83 -0.61 -18.02
CA GLU A 17 11.05 -1.78 -18.42
C GLU A 17 11.83 -2.70 -19.39
N GLU A 18 12.62 -2.12 -20.31
CA GLU A 18 13.45 -2.89 -21.24
C GLU A 18 14.69 -3.53 -20.57
N ASN A 19 15.23 -2.89 -19.53
CA ASN A 19 16.51 -3.28 -18.93
C ASN A 19 16.38 -4.01 -17.59
N LEU A 20 15.22 -3.97 -16.93
CA LEU A 20 14.99 -4.63 -15.66
C LEU A 20 14.25 -5.97 -15.82
N PRO A 21 14.32 -6.87 -14.83
CA PRO A 21 13.52 -8.10 -14.82
C PRO A 21 12.03 -7.80 -14.99
N LYS A 22 11.31 -8.67 -15.73
CA LYS A 22 9.86 -8.51 -15.98
C LYS A 22 9.10 -8.25 -14.67
N GLY A 23 8.33 -7.15 -14.62
CA GLY A 23 7.53 -6.74 -13.47
C GLY A 23 8.29 -5.96 -12.37
N ALA A 24 9.61 -5.84 -12.43
CA ALA A 24 10.36 -5.06 -11.44
C ALA A 24 10.09 -3.55 -11.57
N ALA A 25 9.98 -3.03 -12.79
CA ALA A 25 9.63 -1.63 -13.02
C ALA A 25 8.20 -1.30 -12.53
N ASP A 26 7.25 -2.22 -12.73
CA ASP A 26 5.88 -2.07 -12.23
C ASP A 26 5.81 -1.98 -10.70
N ILE A 27 6.55 -2.85 -10.02
CA ILE A 27 6.50 -2.93 -8.55
C ILE A 27 7.25 -1.75 -7.91
N TRP A 28 8.43 -1.42 -8.42
CA TRP A 28 9.34 -0.49 -7.73
C TRP A 28 9.32 0.92 -8.30
N LEU A 29 9.14 1.10 -9.61
CA LEU A 29 9.31 2.40 -10.27
C LEU A 29 7.98 3.11 -10.58
N LYS A 30 6.91 2.39 -10.96
CA LYS A 30 5.59 3.02 -11.21
C LYS A 30 4.98 3.67 -9.98
N THR A 31 5.40 3.26 -8.78
CA THR A 31 4.97 3.86 -7.51
C THR A 31 5.78 5.10 -7.12
N CYS A 32 6.84 5.43 -7.88
CA CYS A 32 7.67 6.61 -7.65
C CYS A 32 7.19 7.80 -8.49
N LEU A 33 7.26 8.99 -7.91
CA LEU A 33 6.82 10.23 -8.54
C LEU A 33 8.02 11.17 -8.74
N PRO A 34 8.18 11.78 -9.91
CA PRO A 34 9.28 12.70 -10.14
C PRO A 34 8.95 14.07 -9.53
N VAL A 35 9.76 14.51 -8.56
CA VAL A 35 9.54 15.74 -7.80
C VAL A 35 10.15 16.94 -8.49
N SER A 36 11.40 16.79 -8.92
CA SER A 36 12.14 17.86 -9.58
C SER A 36 13.30 17.31 -10.40
N LEU A 37 13.66 18.04 -11.45
CA LEU A 37 14.87 17.83 -12.22
C LEU A 37 15.63 19.16 -12.27
N VAL A 38 16.70 19.26 -11.50
CA VAL A 38 17.55 20.46 -11.41
C VAL A 38 18.99 20.03 -11.64
N ASP A 39 19.72 20.70 -12.53
CA ASP A 39 21.13 20.39 -12.83
C ASP A 39 21.39 18.91 -13.15
N LYS A 40 20.47 18.27 -13.89
CA LYS A 40 20.46 16.84 -14.21
C LYS A 40 20.41 15.90 -12.99
N VAL A 41 20.04 16.42 -11.83
CA VAL A 41 19.72 15.61 -10.65
C VAL A 41 18.22 15.40 -10.61
N LEU A 42 17.80 14.15 -10.81
CA LEU A 42 16.39 13.76 -10.73
C LEU A 42 16.06 13.39 -9.29
N THR A 43 15.14 14.12 -8.68
CA THR A 43 14.59 13.80 -7.36
C THR A 43 13.30 13.02 -7.54
N LEU A 44 13.23 11.83 -6.95
CA LEU A 44 12.07 10.96 -6.98
C LEU A 44 11.51 10.82 -5.56
N ASP A 45 10.20 11.05 -5.42
CA ASP A 45 9.45 10.70 -4.23
C ASP A 45 9.11 9.21 -4.30
N VAL A 46 9.48 8.49 -3.25
CA VAL A 46 9.20 7.08 -3.10
C VAL A 46 8.19 6.86 -1.96
N PRO A 47 7.27 5.88 -2.09
CA PRO A 47 6.11 5.78 -1.21
C PRO A 47 6.47 5.49 0.26
N ASN A 48 7.57 4.77 0.50
CA ASN A 48 8.05 4.41 1.83
C ASN A 48 9.57 4.09 1.82
N VAL A 49 10.14 3.97 3.03
CA VAL A 49 11.57 3.68 3.25
C VAL A 49 12.00 2.34 2.64
N PHE A 50 11.14 1.32 2.68
CA PHE A 50 11.45 0.01 2.13
C PHE A 50 11.64 0.05 0.61
N VAL A 51 10.78 0.76 -0.12
CA VAL A 51 10.92 0.97 -1.57
C VAL A 51 12.20 1.75 -1.87
N ARG A 52 12.51 2.79 -1.06
CA ARG A 52 13.80 3.49 -1.17
C ARG A 52 14.97 2.53 -1.10
N GLU A 53 15.02 1.69 -0.06
CA GLU A 53 16.10 0.74 0.15
C GLU A 53 16.21 -0.29 -0.97
N GLN A 54 15.10 -0.82 -1.46
CA GLN A 54 15.12 -1.77 -2.56
C GLN A 54 15.63 -1.14 -3.87
N ILE A 55 15.18 0.07 -4.19
CA ILE A 55 15.69 0.81 -5.36
C ILE A 55 17.16 1.15 -5.18
N GLN A 56 17.54 1.62 -3.99
CA GLN A 56 18.92 2.00 -3.67
C GLN A 56 19.87 0.82 -3.73
N SER A 57 19.50 -0.36 -3.22
CA SER A 57 20.39 -1.52 -3.21
C SER A 57 20.46 -2.26 -4.54
N ARG A 58 19.37 -2.28 -5.34
CA ARG A 58 19.28 -3.14 -6.52
C ARG A 58 19.31 -2.41 -7.86
N PHE A 59 18.83 -1.17 -7.89
CA PHE A 59 18.51 -0.50 -9.14
C PHE A 59 19.23 0.85 -9.31
N ILE A 60 19.70 1.50 -8.24
CA ILE A 60 20.23 2.88 -8.33
C ILE A 60 21.45 3.00 -9.24
N GLU A 61 22.40 2.07 -9.16
CA GLU A 61 23.60 2.10 -10.01
C GLU A 61 23.23 1.94 -11.48
N ARG A 62 22.35 0.98 -11.75
CA ARG A 62 21.88 0.70 -13.11
C ARG A 62 21.05 1.85 -13.68
N LEU A 63 20.15 2.42 -12.88
CA LEU A 63 19.33 3.56 -13.28
C LEU A 63 20.19 4.81 -13.51
N THR A 64 21.18 5.07 -12.66
CA THR A 64 22.11 6.21 -12.82
C THR A 64 22.95 6.06 -14.09
N ALA A 65 23.45 4.84 -14.37
CA ALA A 65 24.18 4.57 -15.61
C ALA A 65 23.32 4.77 -16.87
N LEU A 66 22.09 4.22 -16.86
CA LEU A 66 21.15 4.32 -17.98
C LEU A 66 20.70 5.77 -18.25
N THR A 67 20.47 6.53 -17.18
CA THR A 67 20.05 7.93 -17.28
C THR A 67 21.17 8.85 -17.75
N SER A 68 22.40 8.64 -17.27
CA SER A 68 23.56 9.46 -17.67
C SER A 68 23.98 9.18 -19.12
N GLN A 69 23.95 7.90 -19.56
CA GLN A 69 24.26 7.54 -20.96
C GLN A 69 23.33 8.22 -21.97
N ARG A 70 22.09 8.51 -21.58
CA ARG A 70 21.10 9.19 -22.44
C ARG A 70 21.01 10.70 -22.19
N GLY A 71 21.84 11.24 -21.30
CA GLY A 71 21.85 12.66 -20.93
C GLY A 71 20.57 13.13 -20.22
N LEU A 72 19.80 12.21 -19.63
CA LEU A 72 18.53 12.52 -18.96
C LEU A 72 18.73 13.01 -17.53
N ALA A 73 19.55 12.29 -16.76
CA ALA A 73 19.94 12.64 -15.40
C ALA A 73 21.32 12.03 -15.09
N ASP A 74 22.19 12.77 -14.41
CA ASP A 74 23.50 12.29 -13.97
C ASP A 74 23.46 11.71 -12.56
N ARG A 75 22.40 12.02 -11.80
CA ARG A 75 22.20 11.50 -10.44
C ARG A 75 20.71 11.37 -10.12
N ILE A 76 20.36 10.31 -9.40
CA ILE A 76 19.00 10.08 -8.90
C ILE A 76 19.03 10.17 -7.37
N VAL A 77 18.19 11.05 -6.81
CA VAL A 77 18.00 11.23 -5.38
C VAL A 77 16.61 10.69 -5.02
N LEU A 78 16.55 9.83 -4.01
CA LEU A 78 15.30 9.24 -3.54
C LEU A 78 14.88 9.92 -2.23
N GLU A 79 13.77 10.63 -2.26
CA GLU A 79 13.16 11.24 -1.08
C GLU A 79 11.94 10.44 -0.66
N VAL A 80 11.75 10.31 0.66
CA VAL A 80 10.58 9.63 1.23
C VAL A 80 9.67 10.70 1.79
N GLY A 81 8.59 11.01 1.09
CA GLY A 81 7.56 11.93 1.58
C GLY A 81 7.65 13.38 1.08
N GLY A 82 8.29 13.62 -0.07
CA GLY A 82 8.44 14.94 -0.67
C GLY A 82 7.22 15.41 -1.47
N ALA A 83 6.57 14.54 -2.24
CA ALA A 83 5.41 14.90 -3.09
C ALA A 83 4.07 14.86 -2.32
N LYS A 84 4.13 14.80 -1.00
CA LYS A 84 3.02 14.41 -0.11
C LYS A 84 2.36 15.60 0.61
N LYS A 85 2.12 16.72 -0.07
CA LYS A 85 1.21 17.77 0.44
C LYS A 85 -0.06 17.97 -0.38
N ASP A 86 -0.01 17.83 -1.70
CA ASP A 86 -1.20 18.04 -2.55
C ASP A 86 -1.83 16.74 -3.05
N GLU A 87 -1.04 15.69 -3.30
CA GLU A 87 -1.61 14.36 -3.60
C GLU A 87 -2.12 13.64 -2.36
N ILE A 88 -1.52 13.86 -1.17
CA ILE A 88 -2.13 13.39 0.09
C ILE A 88 -3.50 14.04 0.27
N LYS A 89 -3.66 15.34 0.02
CA LYS A 89 -4.99 15.98 0.16
C LYS A 89 -6.00 15.45 -0.86
N ARG A 90 -5.57 15.06 -2.06
CA ARG A 90 -6.45 14.54 -3.12
C ARG A 90 -6.80 13.07 -2.90
N ALA A 91 -5.82 12.25 -2.51
CA ALA A 91 -6.00 10.87 -2.09
C ALA A 91 -6.79 10.79 -0.76
N GLU A 92 -6.59 11.72 0.17
CA GLU A 92 -7.42 11.88 1.37
C GLU A 92 -8.84 12.33 1.02
N ARG A 93 -9.07 13.13 -0.03
CA ARG A 93 -10.43 13.52 -0.44
C ARG A 93 -11.20 12.34 -1.01
N ILE A 94 -10.52 11.49 -1.78
CA ILE A 94 -11.07 10.25 -2.35
C ILE A 94 -11.20 9.16 -1.27
N SER A 95 -10.26 9.10 -0.30
CA SER A 95 -10.36 8.17 0.83
C SER A 95 -11.27 8.65 1.96
N ARG A 96 -11.61 9.94 2.03
CA ARG A 96 -12.65 10.45 2.94
C ARG A 96 -14.06 10.10 2.46
N GLU A 97 -14.20 9.64 1.21
CA GLU A 97 -15.47 9.12 0.68
C GLU A 97 -15.67 7.63 1.02
N SER A 98 -14.65 6.96 1.57
CA SER A 98 -14.81 5.70 2.31
C SER A 98 -14.34 5.91 3.74
N GLU A 99 -15.26 6.31 4.59
CA GLU A 99 -15.07 6.40 6.04
C GLU A 99 -14.44 5.10 6.56
N ARG A 100 -13.11 5.05 6.69
CA ARG A 100 -12.47 4.01 7.47
C ARG A 100 -12.91 4.24 8.92
N PRO A 101 -13.58 3.26 9.56
CA PRO A 101 -14.06 3.45 10.91
C PRO A 101 -12.85 3.73 11.82
N LYS A 102 -12.97 4.74 12.69
CA LYS A 102 -11.93 5.25 13.60
C LYS A 102 -11.36 4.20 14.57
N ASN A 103 -11.90 2.98 14.54
CA ASN A 103 -11.75 1.96 15.56
C ASN A 103 -10.79 0.84 15.13
N GLY A 104 -10.18 0.92 13.94
CA GLY A 104 -9.26 -0.11 13.42
C GLY A 104 -9.93 -1.42 13.00
N LEU A 105 -11.27 -1.48 13.05
CA LEU A 105 -12.07 -2.61 12.60
C LEU A 105 -12.24 -2.59 11.07
N ASN A 106 -12.45 -3.77 10.49
CA ASN A 106 -12.70 -3.89 9.06
C ASN A 106 -14.22 -3.80 8.83
N PRO A 107 -14.74 -2.79 8.11
CA PRO A 107 -16.18 -2.64 7.88
C PRO A 107 -16.81 -3.83 7.15
N ASP A 108 -16.02 -4.63 6.42
CA ASP A 108 -16.53 -5.81 5.72
C ASP A 108 -16.80 -7.00 6.65
N TYR A 109 -16.28 -6.98 7.89
CA TYR A 109 -16.35 -8.09 8.85
C TYR A 109 -17.45 -7.86 9.88
N GLN A 110 -18.70 -7.86 9.41
CA GLN A 110 -19.91 -7.75 10.22
C GLN A 110 -20.62 -9.11 10.33
N PHE A 111 -21.53 -9.28 11.30
CA PHE A 111 -22.34 -10.49 11.39
C PHE A 111 -23.17 -10.73 10.13
N ASP A 112 -23.74 -9.67 9.56
CA ASP A 112 -24.59 -9.72 8.36
C ASP A 112 -23.85 -10.25 7.12
N SER A 113 -22.55 -10.00 7.01
CA SER A 113 -21.71 -10.50 5.91
C SER A 113 -21.13 -11.90 6.17
N PHE A 114 -21.33 -12.47 7.36
CA PHE A 114 -20.80 -13.78 7.73
C PHE A 114 -21.74 -14.91 7.31
N VAL A 115 -21.28 -15.78 6.41
CA VAL A 115 -22.08 -16.92 5.95
C VAL A 115 -22.11 -18.03 7.01
N VAL A 116 -23.29 -18.26 7.58
CA VAL A 116 -23.50 -19.29 8.60
C VAL A 116 -23.81 -20.65 7.98
N GLY A 117 -23.02 -21.66 8.34
CA GLY A 117 -23.17 -23.06 7.97
C GLY A 117 -23.15 -23.99 9.18
N LYS A 118 -23.37 -25.29 8.97
CA LYS A 118 -23.38 -26.28 10.08
C LYS A 118 -22.08 -26.28 10.90
N SER A 119 -20.94 -26.07 10.24
CA SER A 119 -19.62 -26.12 10.86
C SER A 119 -19.23 -24.89 11.69
N ASN A 120 -19.85 -23.73 11.44
CA ASN A 120 -19.51 -22.46 12.11
C ASN A 120 -20.67 -21.87 12.93
N ARG A 121 -21.85 -22.50 12.91
CA ARG A 121 -23.07 -22.04 13.62
C ARG A 121 -22.84 -21.80 15.10
N LEU A 122 -22.12 -22.69 15.79
CA LEU A 122 -21.84 -22.54 17.21
C LEU A 122 -20.97 -21.32 17.50
N ALA A 123 -19.89 -21.14 16.72
CA ALA A 123 -19.00 -19.98 16.87
C ALA A 123 -19.74 -18.67 16.59
N HIS A 124 -20.56 -18.63 15.53
CA HIS A 124 -21.39 -17.47 15.22
C HIS A 124 -22.38 -17.14 16.35
N ALA A 125 -23.11 -18.14 16.86
CA ALA A 125 -24.08 -17.94 17.95
C ALA A 125 -23.41 -17.47 19.25
N ALA A 126 -22.26 -18.05 19.61
CA ALA A 126 -21.49 -17.61 20.77
C ALA A 126 -20.98 -16.17 20.63
N SER A 127 -20.54 -15.80 19.42
CA SER A 127 -20.10 -14.43 19.11
C SER A 127 -21.24 -13.43 19.27
N LEU A 128 -22.41 -13.75 18.72
CA LEU A 128 -23.61 -12.91 18.81
C LEU A 128 -24.03 -12.73 20.28
N ALA A 129 -24.06 -13.80 21.07
CA ALA A 129 -24.40 -13.74 22.49
C ALA A 129 -23.43 -12.85 23.30
N VAL A 130 -22.14 -12.86 22.96
CA VAL A 130 -21.14 -11.97 23.59
C VAL A 130 -21.30 -10.52 23.13
N ALA A 131 -21.59 -10.27 21.86
CA ALA A 131 -21.82 -8.93 21.34
C ALA A 131 -23.09 -8.29 21.94
N GLU A 132 -24.16 -9.07 22.10
CA GLU A 132 -25.43 -8.62 22.70
C GLU A 132 -25.33 -8.45 24.23
N SER A 133 -24.49 -9.21 24.91
CA SER A 133 -24.32 -9.16 26.37
C SER A 133 -22.86 -9.36 26.80
N PRO A 134 -22.00 -8.33 26.60
CA PRO A 134 -20.57 -8.43 26.87
C PRO A 134 -20.28 -8.75 28.34
N GLY A 135 -19.43 -9.74 28.59
CA GLY A 135 -19.00 -10.11 29.94
C GLY A 135 -20.00 -10.96 30.74
N VAL A 136 -21.22 -11.19 30.23
CA VAL A 136 -22.27 -11.97 30.92
C VAL A 136 -22.43 -13.35 30.31
N ALA A 137 -22.58 -13.44 28.98
CA ALA A 137 -22.80 -14.74 28.33
C ALA A 137 -21.54 -15.62 28.40
N TYR A 138 -20.41 -15.08 27.94
CA TYR A 138 -19.11 -15.76 27.96
C TYR A 138 -17.99 -14.76 28.22
N ASN A 139 -17.10 -15.09 29.17
CA ASN A 139 -15.89 -14.30 29.44
C ASN A 139 -14.78 -15.20 30.03
N PRO A 140 -13.67 -15.45 29.32
CA PRO A 140 -13.38 -14.99 27.97
C PRO A 140 -14.08 -15.84 26.89
N LEU A 141 -14.30 -15.26 25.70
CA LEU A 141 -14.63 -15.99 24.49
C LEU A 141 -13.34 -16.31 23.71
N PHE A 142 -13.15 -17.58 23.33
CA PHE A 142 -11.95 -18.03 22.64
C PHE A 142 -12.30 -18.79 21.35
N PHE A 143 -11.66 -18.43 20.24
CA PHE A 143 -11.82 -19.10 18.95
C PHE A 143 -10.62 -19.98 18.62
N TRP A 144 -10.88 -21.21 18.20
CA TRP A 144 -9.86 -22.15 17.71
C TRP A 144 -10.31 -22.85 16.43
N GLY A 145 -9.36 -23.14 15.54
CA GLY A 145 -9.61 -23.84 14.28
C GLY A 145 -8.58 -23.51 13.20
N GLY A 146 -8.62 -24.26 12.09
CA GLY A 146 -7.73 -24.09 10.94
C GLY A 146 -7.84 -22.72 10.24
N VAL A 147 -6.96 -22.48 9.27
CA VAL A 147 -6.92 -21.23 8.49
C VAL A 147 -8.21 -21.04 7.67
N GLY A 148 -8.64 -19.79 7.47
CA GLY A 148 -9.80 -19.47 6.63
C GLY A 148 -11.18 -19.82 7.20
N LEU A 149 -11.28 -20.28 8.45
CA LEU A 149 -12.57 -20.67 9.07
C LEU A 149 -13.36 -19.52 9.71
N GLY A 150 -13.00 -18.26 9.43
CA GLY A 150 -13.79 -17.11 9.89
C GLY A 150 -13.49 -16.58 11.30
N LYS A 151 -12.43 -17.05 11.96
CA LYS A 151 -12.05 -16.58 13.32
C LYS A 151 -11.85 -15.07 13.39
N THR A 152 -11.08 -14.50 12.47
CA THR A 152 -10.80 -13.06 12.41
C THR A 152 -12.06 -12.27 12.07
N HIS A 153 -12.93 -12.81 11.22
CA HIS A 153 -14.20 -12.18 10.87
C HIS A 153 -15.10 -12.08 12.11
N LEU A 154 -15.32 -13.18 12.81
CA LEU A 154 -16.16 -13.20 14.02
C LEU A 154 -15.61 -12.29 15.12
N LEU A 155 -14.28 -12.22 15.27
CA LEU A 155 -13.65 -11.35 16.27
C LEU A 155 -13.80 -9.86 15.95
N HIS A 156 -13.86 -9.49 14.67
CA HIS A 156 -14.12 -8.11 14.26
C HIS A 156 -15.60 -7.74 14.31
N ALA A 157 -16.49 -8.73 14.26
CA ALA A 157 -17.94 -8.51 14.27
C ALA A 157 -18.53 -8.30 15.68
N ILE A 158 -17.84 -8.77 16.73
CA ILE A 158 -18.18 -8.55 18.15
C ILE A 158 -17.80 -7.12 18.56
#